data_AF-Q5KSC6-F1
#
_entry.id   AF-Q5KSC6-F1
#
_cell.length_a   1.000
_cell.length_b   1.000
_cell.length_c   1.000
_cell.angle_alpha   90.00
_cell.angle_beta   90.00
_cell.angle_gamma   90.00
#
_symmetry.space_group_name_H-M   'P 1'
#
loop_
_entity.id
_entity.type
_entity.pdbx_description
1 polymer ?
#
loop_
_entity_poly.entity_id
_entity_poly.type
_entity_poly.pdbx_seq_one_letter_code
_entity_poly.pdbx_strand_id
1 'polypeptide(L)'
;RKSICAIYSSAFKAIKNNLKACLDYKVVYADGLRPDELSARARLCNNVAGFFENDLTKQDRQTDRPLLEVEMMLYDILGLHPKVISSWKEMHEEWRFKSEHYWGTGTSMRL
;
A
#
# COMPACT_ATOMS: atom_id res chain seq x y z
N ARG A 1 -7.79 -14.05 11.70
CA ARG A 1 -6.62 -13.43 11.02
C ARG A 1 -6.71 -11.91 10.93
N LYS A 2 -7.88 -11.26 10.77
CA LYS A 2 -8.02 -9.79 10.78
C LYS A 2 -7.42 -9.06 12.00
N SER A 3 -7.37 -9.74 13.15
CA SER A 3 -6.80 -9.22 14.41
C SER A 3 -5.29 -8.99 14.37
N ILE A 4 -4.56 -9.75 13.54
CA ILE A 4 -3.10 -9.63 13.43
C ILE A 4 -2.73 -8.35 12.68
N CYS A 5 -3.45 -7.99 11.60
CA CYS A 5 -3.17 -6.75 10.87
C CYS A 5 -3.30 -5.49 11.76
N ALA A 6 -4.16 -5.53 12.77
CA ALA A 6 -4.34 -4.43 13.70
C ALA A 6 -3.07 -4.11 14.51
N ILE A 7 -2.24 -5.12 14.81
CA ILE A 7 -1.01 -4.93 15.60
C ILE A 7 0.03 -4.08 14.85
N TYR A 8 0.02 -4.14 13.51
CA TYR A 8 0.94 -3.37 12.67
C TYR A 8 0.41 -1.97 12.35
N SER A 9 -0.84 -1.66 12.69
CA SER A 9 -1.52 -0.44 12.24
C SER A 9 -0.81 0.85 12.69
N SER A 10 -0.28 0.89 13.91
CA SER A 10 0.47 2.04 14.44
C SER A 10 1.78 2.25 13.67
N ALA A 11 2.52 1.17 13.41
CA ALA A 11 3.75 1.20 12.65
C ALA A 11 3.49 1.71 11.22
N PHE A 12 2.53 1.12 10.50
CA PHE A 12 2.23 1.53 9.13
C PHE A 12 1.64 2.95 9.02
N LYS A 13 0.94 3.44 10.04
CA LYS A 13 0.54 4.86 10.10
C LYS A 13 1.75 5.79 10.17
N ALA A 14 2.77 5.45 10.96
CA ALA A 14 4.01 6.22 11.03
C ALA A 14 4.78 6.17 9.70
N ILE A 15 4.91 4.98 9.11
CA ILE A 15 5.55 4.79 7.79
C ILE A 15 4.84 5.57 6.69
N LYS A 16 3.50 5.62 6.70
CA LYS A 16 2.73 6.46 5.78
C LYS A 16 3.08 7.94 5.92
N ASN A 17 3.26 8.44 7.14
CA ASN A 17 3.65 9.84 7.35
C ASN A 17 5.06 10.11 6.82
N ASN A 18 6.00 9.18 7.01
CA ASN A 18 7.35 9.29 6.45
C ASN A 18 7.29 9.31 4.92
N LEU A 19 6.49 8.43 4.30
CA LEU A 19 6.28 8.44 2.85
C LEU A 19 5.77 9.81 2.38
N LYS A 20 4.72 10.34 3.01
CA LYS A 20 4.16 11.66 2.68
C LYS A 20 5.21 12.78 2.76
N ALA A 21 6.11 12.71 3.74
CA ALA A 21 7.19 13.70 3.90
C ALA A 21 8.24 13.62 2.79
N CYS A 22 8.40 12.46 2.15
CA CYS A 22 9.35 12.25 1.04
C CYS A 22 8.78 12.58 -0.34
N LEU A 23 7.46 12.77 -0.46
CA LEU A 23 6.84 13.05 -1.76
C LEU A 23 7.14 14.48 -2.21
N ASP A 24 7.50 14.62 -3.48
CA ASP A 24 7.67 15.91 -4.11
C ASP A 24 6.35 16.69 -4.13
N TYR A 25 6.43 18.02 -4.18
CA TYR A 25 5.26 18.90 -4.21
C TYR A 25 4.32 18.62 -5.39
N LYS A 26 4.80 18.00 -6.48
CA LYS A 26 4.01 17.59 -7.64
C LYS A 26 3.11 16.38 -7.37
N VAL A 27 3.43 15.59 -6.33
CA VAL A 27 2.65 14.41 -5.97
C VAL A 27 1.71 14.75 -4.83
N VAL A 28 0.43 14.44 -5.01
CA VAL A 28 -0.60 14.63 -3.98
C VAL A 28 -1.00 13.26 -3.45
N TYR A 29 -0.70 13.00 -2.18
CA TYR A 29 -1.18 11.79 -1.51
C TYR A 29 -2.58 12.06 -0.94
N ALA A 30 -3.61 11.56 -1.61
CA ALA A 30 -5.01 11.94 -1.34
C ALA A 30 -5.56 11.42 0.01
N ASP A 31 -5.04 10.31 0.53
CA ASP A 31 -5.50 9.73 1.79
C ASP A 31 -5.34 10.71 2.95
N GLY A 32 -6.43 10.99 3.66
CA GLY A 32 -6.49 11.94 4.78
C GLY A 32 -6.82 13.39 4.37
N LEU A 33 -6.99 13.68 3.08
CA LEU A 33 -7.54 14.97 2.62
C LEU A 33 -9.07 14.87 2.46
N ARG A 34 -9.76 15.97 2.76
CA ARG A 34 -11.18 16.14 2.49
C ARG A 34 -11.43 16.46 1.00
N PRO A 35 -12.63 16.18 0.47
CA PRO A 35 -12.95 16.44 -0.93
C PRO A 35 -12.74 17.89 -1.39
N ASP A 36 -13.01 18.87 -0.54
CA ASP A 36 -12.79 20.29 -0.82
C ASP A 36 -11.30 20.66 -0.85
N GLU A 37 -10.47 20.04 0.00
CA GLU A 37 -9.01 20.22 -0.03
C GLU A 37 -8.42 19.65 -1.32
N LEU A 38 -8.88 18.47 -1.76
CA LEU A 38 -8.50 17.88 -3.04
C LEU A 38 -8.95 18.75 -4.22
N SER A 39 -10.19 19.27 -4.18
CA SER A 39 -10.69 20.17 -5.21
C SER A 39 -9.85 21.46 -5.28
N ALA A 40 -9.49 22.04 -4.14
CA ALA A 40 -8.62 23.21 -4.08
C ALA A 40 -7.25 22.91 -4.69
N ARG A 41 -6.66 21.74 -4.40
CA ARG A 41 -5.37 21.33 -4.95
C ARG A 41 -5.41 21.13 -6.46
N ALA A 42 -6.48 20.52 -6.98
CA ALA A 42 -6.68 20.32 -8.41
C ALA A 42 -6.83 21.65 -9.17
N ARG A 43 -7.49 22.66 -8.57
CA ARG A 43 -7.59 24.02 -9.16
C ARG A 43 -6.27 24.74 -9.30
N LEU A 44 -5.22 24.33 -8.57
CA LEU A 44 -3.88 24.89 -8.75
C LEU A 44 -3.19 24.36 -10.02
N CYS A 45 -3.70 23.29 -10.63
CA CYS A 45 -3.19 22.75 -11.89
C CYS A 45 -3.67 23.60 -13.08
N ASN A 46 -3.01 24.74 -13.30
CA ASN A 46 -3.26 25.63 -14.44
C ASN A 46 -2.34 25.28 -15.62
N ASN A 47 -2.70 25.70 -16.84
CA ASN A 47 -1.90 25.52 -18.06
C ASN A 47 -1.52 24.07 -18.38
N VAL A 48 -2.44 23.12 -18.16
CA VAL A 48 -2.25 21.71 -18.51
C VAL A 48 -2.79 21.42 -19.91
N ALA A 49 -2.08 20.58 -20.67
CA ALA A 49 -2.51 20.17 -22.01
C ALA A 49 -3.70 19.19 -22.01
N GLY A 50 -3.94 18.53 -20.88
CA GLY A 50 -5.01 17.57 -20.68
C GLY A 50 -4.87 16.84 -19.36
N PHE A 51 -5.90 16.09 -19.00
CA PHE A 51 -5.90 15.20 -17.84
C PHE A 51 -5.89 13.75 -18.33
N PHE A 52 -5.10 12.92 -17.66
CA PHE A 52 -5.07 11.48 -17.89
C PHE A 52 -5.43 10.79 -16.59
N GLU A 53 -6.35 9.84 -16.69
CA GLU A 53 -6.74 8.95 -15.61
C GLU A 53 -6.33 7.53 -15.99
N ASN A 54 -5.72 6.82 -15.04
CA ASN A 54 -5.37 5.41 -15.21
C ASN A 54 -6.28 4.56 -14.31
N ASP A 55 -7.31 3.96 -14.91
CA ASP A 55 -8.21 3.06 -14.21
C ASP A 55 -7.63 1.63 -14.19
N LEU A 56 -7.08 1.24 -13.05
CA LEU A 56 -6.44 -0.06 -12.86
C LEU A 56 -7.47 -1.12 -12.43
N THR A 57 -7.64 -2.16 -13.25
CA THR A 57 -8.55 -3.27 -12.95
C THR A 57 -7.90 -4.31 -12.03
N LYS A 58 -8.54 -4.64 -10.89
CA LYS A 58 -8.14 -5.73 -9.98
C LYS A 58 -6.68 -5.65 -9.52
N GLN A 59 -6.24 -4.48 -9.06
CA GLN A 59 -4.86 -4.21 -8.63
C GLN A 59 -4.31 -5.23 -7.61
N ASP A 60 -5.11 -5.66 -6.63
CA ASP A 60 -4.69 -6.65 -5.63
C ASP A 60 -4.34 -8.01 -6.26
N ARG A 61 -5.06 -8.40 -7.33
CA ARG A 61 -4.79 -9.65 -8.08
C ARG A 61 -3.55 -9.52 -8.96
N GLN A 62 -3.23 -8.31 -9.41
CA GLN A 62 -2.09 -8.04 -10.29
C GLN A 62 -0.78 -7.84 -9.52
N THR A 63 -0.86 -7.68 -8.19
CA THR A 63 0.33 -7.57 -7.35
C THR A 63 1.06 -8.90 -7.33
N ASP A 64 2.27 -8.92 -7.89
CA ASP A 64 3.12 -10.09 -7.97
C ASP A 64 4.23 -10.06 -6.91
N ARG A 65 5.01 -11.14 -6.85
CA ARG A 65 6.08 -11.27 -5.86
C ARG A 65 7.16 -10.16 -5.99
N PRO A 66 7.63 -9.80 -7.19
CA PRO A 66 8.53 -8.67 -7.36
C PRO A 66 7.98 -7.35 -6.80
N LEU A 67 6.69 -7.05 -7.02
CA LEU A 67 6.09 -5.82 -6.50
C LEU A 67 6.03 -5.83 -4.96
N LEU A 68 5.74 -6.99 -4.36
CA LEU A 68 5.78 -7.16 -2.89
C LEU A 68 7.20 -7.01 -2.33
N GLU A 69 8.22 -7.49 -3.03
CA GLU A 69 9.62 -7.32 -2.63
C GLU A 69 10.03 -5.84 -2.66
N VAL A 70 9.62 -5.10 -3.70
CA VAL A 70 9.83 -3.66 -3.79
C VAL A 70 9.15 -2.94 -2.63
N GLU A 71 7.94 -3.33 -2.26
CA GLU A 71 7.24 -2.76 -1.12
C GLU A 71 7.99 -3.01 0.20
N MET A 72 8.53 -4.22 0.42
CA MET A 72 9.33 -4.51 1.61
C MET A 72 10.61 -3.65 1.67
N MET A 73 11.27 -3.45 0.54
CA MET A 73 12.43 -2.56 0.45
C MET A 73 12.06 -1.11 0.74
N LEU A 74 10.89 -0.66 0.24
CA LEU A 74 10.41 0.69 0.51
C LEU A 74 10.15 0.90 2.00
N TYR A 75 9.59 -0.09 2.70
CA TYR A 75 9.38 0.00 4.15
C TYR A 75 10.69 0.13 4.93
N ASP A 76 11.75 -0.56 4.52
CA ASP A 76 13.07 -0.42 5.12
C ASP A 76 13.62 1.00 4.94
N ILE A 77 13.56 1.53 3.72
CA ILE A 77 13.97 2.91 3.40
C ILE A 77 13.17 3.95 4.21
N LEU A 78 11.88 3.71 4.43
CA LEU A 78 11.00 4.58 5.21
C LEU A 78 11.19 4.43 6.74
N GLY A 79 12.10 3.55 7.17
CA GLY A 79 12.51 3.40 8.57
C GLY A 79 11.70 2.37 9.37
N LEU A 80 11.01 1.43 8.72
CA LEU A 80 10.37 0.33 9.42
C LEU A 80 11.42 -0.67 9.91
N HIS A 81 11.30 -1.12 11.16
CA HIS A 81 12.31 -2.02 11.72
C HIS A 81 12.36 -3.37 10.95
N PRO A 82 13.55 -3.90 10.59
CA PRO A 82 13.69 -5.10 9.73
C PRO A 82 12.93 -6.34 10.22
N LYS A 83 12.88 -6.57 11.54
CA LYS A 83 12.09 -7.67 12.13
C LYS A 83 10.58 -7.55 11.92
N VAL A 84 10.07 -6.32 11.84
CA VAL A 84 8.65 -6.06 11.54
C VAL A 84 8.39 -6.33 10.07
N ILE A 85 9.30 -5.90 9.20
CA ILE A 85 9.26 -6.18 7.76
C ILE A 85 9.30 -7.70 7.51
N SER A 86 10.22 -8.42 8.15
CA SER A 86 10.33 -9.87 7.97
C SER A 86 9.06 -10.59 8.42
N SER A 87 8.51 -10.20 9.57
CA SER A 87 7.24 -10.76 10.09
C SER A 87 6.06 -10.43 9.18
N TRP A 88 6.01 -9.23 8.61
CA TRP A 88 4.98 -8.84 7.66
C TRP A 88 5.11 -9.61 6.33
N LYS A 89 6.34 -9.78 5.83
CA LYS A 89 6.66 -10.54 4.62
C LYS A 89 6.17 -11.99 4.70
N GLU A 90 6.30 -12.64 5.85
CA GLU A 90 5.80 -14.01 6.07
C GLU A 90 4.30 -14.14 5.75
N MET A 91 3.51 -13.09 5.94
CA MET A 91 2.08 -13.12 5.61
C MET A 91 1.80 -13.21 4.11
N HIS A 92 2.77 -12.80 3.29
CA HIS A 92 2.70 -12.81 1.84
C HIS A 92 3.26 -14.10 1.22
N GLU A 93 4.22 -14.77 1.89
CA GLU A 93 4.93 -15.94 1.34
C GLU A 93 4.03 -17.17 1.23
N GLU A 94 3.46 -17.64 2.34
CA GLU A 94 2.59 -18.81 2.37
C GLU A 94 1.31 -18.53 3.14
N TRP A 95 0.19 -18.60 2.45
CA TRP A 95 -1.12 -18.48 3.07
C TRP A 95 -1.93 -19.75 2.85
N ARG A 96 -2.80 -20.05 3.82
CA ARG A 96 -3.66 -21.22 3.80
C ARG A 96 -5.10 -20.74 3.74
N PHE A 97 -5.89 -21.34 2.87
CA PHE A 97 -7.33 -21.15 2.83
C PHE A 97 -8.04 -22.45 3.16
N LYS A 98 -9.16 -22.32 3.86
CA LYS A 98 -10.03 -23.43 4.23
C LYS A 98 -11.49 -22.98 4.09
N SER A 99 -12.24 -23.74 3.32
CA SER A 99 -13.69 -23.71 3.17
C SER A 99 -14.26 -25.07 3.56
N GLU A 100 -15.58 -25.21 3.53
CA GLU A 100 -16.27 -26.46 3.87
C GLU A 100 -15.88 -27.62 2.94
N HIS A 101 -15.64 -27.33 1.65
CA HIS A 101 -15.32 -28.33 0.63
C HIS A 101 -13.92 -28.21 0.01
N TYR A 102 -13.20 -27.11 0.27
CA TYR A 102 -11.92 -26.82 -0.36
C TYR A 102 -10.89 -26.36 0.67
N TRP A 103 -9.67 -26.86 0.57
CA TRP A 103 -8.54 -26.41 1.35
C TRP A 103 -7.31 -26.35 0.45
N GLY A 104 -6.38 -25.45 0.79
CA GLY A 104 -5.16 -25.34 0.02
C GLY A 104 -4.21 -24.30 0.59
N THR A 105 -3.07 -24.20 -0.07
CA THR A 105 -2.06 -23.17 0.16
C THR A 105 -1.90 -22.34 -1.09
N GLY A 106 -1.57 -21.07 -0.91
CA GLY A 106 -1.15 -20.20 -1.99
C GLY A 106 0.06 -19.39 -1.56
N THR A 107 0.65 -18.68 -2.51
CA THR A 107 1.78 -17.78 -2.29
C THR A 107 1.46 -16.38 -2.82
N SER A 108 2.28 -15.40 -2.45
CA SER A 108 2.20 -14.00 -2.91
C SER A 108 0.83 -13.35 -2.69
N MET A 109 0.20 -13.59 -1.54
CA MET A 109 -1.13 -13.03 -1.25
C MET A 109 -1.05 -11.55 -0.91
N ARG A 110 -1.89 -10.76 -1.56
CA ARG A 110 -2.30 -9.44 -1.05
C ARG A 110 -3.42 -9.64 -0.01
N LEU A 111 -3.18 -9.22 1.25
CA LEU A 111 -4.13 -9.32 2.37
C LEU A 111 -5.16 -8.21 2.38
#